data_AF-G8JTQ7-F1
#
_entry.id   AF-G8JTQ7-F1
#
_cell.length_a   1.000
_cell.length_b   1.000
_cell.length_c   1.000
_cell.angle_alpha   90.00
_cell.angle_beta   90.00
_cell.angle_gamma   90.00
#
_symmetry.space_group_name_H-M   'P 1'
#
loop_
_entity.id
_entity.type
_entity.pdbx_description
1 polymer ?
#
loop_
_entity_poly.entity_id
_entity_poly.type
_entity_poly.pdbx_seq_one_letter_code
_entity_poly.pdbx_strand_id
1 'polypeptide(L)'
;MTSSEHCVYCDDRKDYELWVQCDECPQWVHVKCVPIEYISSGSYPTKSSQILQFICYKHGKAEAKLAVKGRPKKAVAARGKAKGMGQERKLQRYRLRAREQLDYIALNEGQDKRLKHQHPHIEPFLDCFQKWECTDGIITSQQLHREFNRISSPKRVVDPQNSGIRVPDIDVAQLTKILGEDHTLDVMDVQSQQNERWTMKQWNDYYTHTNPDDRDRIRNVISLEISHVPNFLTDLKRPQAVEDNDLVDLVWPDPTPQDVGEKPKVKKYILMSVGNAYTDFHLDFAGTSVYYSIVKGAKKFLLFPPTEYNLKRYKEWCDDDNQPFIFLGNNLEQGLAFNLKAGDLFLIPCGFIHAVYTPEDSFIVGGNFLSLRDLSTHLQIVKIEQETKVSKRFTFPKFDIVMGLTCEWILADPGIRIKRTGLQHITCLLDYLKDSKIKYKPMKYHSKSIMLSNLEKLTRLTSNDESTSYRRC
;
A
#
# COMPACT_ATOMS: atom_id res chain seq x y z
N MET A 1 -4.27 -17.75 35.40
CA MET A 1 -4.93 -18.94 34.84
C MET A 1 -6.40 -18.88 35.21
N THR A 2 -7.25 -18.39 34.31
CA THR A 2 -8.71 -18.26 34.50
C THR A 2 -9.43 -19.16 33.50
N SER A 3 -10.45 -19.87 33.98
CA SER A 3 -11.02 -21.12 33.45
C SER A 3 -11.87 -21.01 32.16
N SER A 4 -11.38 -20.39 31.08
CA SER A 4 -12.17 -20.18 29.84
C SER A 4 -11.79 -21.04 28.64
N GLU A 5 -10.80 -21.93 28.76
CA GLU A 5 -10.25 -22.71 27.63
C GLU A 5 -10.54 -24.21 27.71
N HIS A 6 -11.60 -24.64 28.42
CA HIS A 6 -11.93 -26.06 28.57
C HIS A 6 -13.31 -26.39 28.04
N CYS A 7 -13.40 -27.42 27.19
CA CYS A 7 -14.68 -27.93 26.71
C CYS A 7 -15.40 -28.72 27.81
N VAL A 8 -16.46 -28.14 28.38
CA VAL A 8 -17.29 -28.74 29.45
C VAL A 8 -17.99 -30.06 29.08
N TYR A 9 -17.95 -30.47 27.81
CA TYR A 9 -18.54 -31.72 27.35
C TYR A 9 -17.53 -32.88 27.24
N CYS A 10 -16.22 -32.60 27.24
CA CYS A 10 -15.23 -33.65 27.01
C CYS A 10 -13.92 -33.54 27.81
N ASP A 11 -13.77 -32.52 28.68
CA ASP A 11 -12.52 -32.26 29.43
C ASP A 11 -11.28 -32.33 28.52
N ASP A 12 -11.38 -31.75 27.32
CA ASP A 12 -10.31 -31.66 26.31
C ASP A 12 -9.65 -32.99 25.87
N ARG A 13 -10.34 -34.12 26.03
CA ARG A 13 -9.83 -35.46 25.62
C ARG A 13 -9.97 -35.78 24.12
N LYS A 14 -10.27 -34.80 23.26
CA LYS A 14 -10.49 -35.02 21.81
C LYS A 14 -9.75 -33.98 20.98
N ASP A 15 -9.11 -34.43 19.90
CA ASP A 15 -8.44 -33.54 18.97
C ASP A 15 -9.42 -32.76 18.07
N TYR A 16 -8.97 -31.53 17.80
CA TYR A 16 -9.60 -30.37 17.18
C TYR A 16 -10.22 -30.63 15.82
N GLU A 17 -11.49 -30.23 15.62
CA GLU A 17 -11.93 -29.84 14.27
C GLU A 17 -12.83 -28.60 14.20
N LEU A 18 -13.57 -28.20 15.25
CA LEU A 18 -14.31 -26.93 15.22
C LEU A 18 -14.79 -26.51 16.63
N TRP A 19 -14.48 -25.28 17.04
CA TRP A 19 -14.91 -24.70 18.32
C TRP A 19 -16.01 -23.66 18.13
N VAL A 20 -16.85 -23.49 19.15
CA VAL A 20 -17.89 -22.46 19.19
C VAL A 20 -18.01 -21.89 20.61
N GLN A 21 -18.10 -20.56 20.71
CA GLN A 21 -18.34 -19.86 21.97
C GLN A 21 -19.83 -19.60 22.17
N CYS A 22 -20.31 -19.69 23.41
CA CYS A 22 -21.66 -19.28 23.76
C CYS A 22 -21.84 -17.77 23.61
N ASP A 23 -22.96 -17.33 23.03
CA ASP A 23 -23.28 -15.91 22.84
C ASP A 23 -23.67 -15.18 24.12
N GLU A 24 -23.97 -15.93 25.19
CA GLU A 24 -24.44 -15.39 26.48
C GLU A 24 -23.42 -15.53 27.62
N CYS A 25 -22.37 -16.34 27.45
CA CYS A 25 -21.33 -16.51 28.46
C CYS A 25 -19.97 -16.86 27.83
N PRO A 26 -18.84 -16.69 28.54
CA PRO A 26 -17.52 -16.93 27.97
C PRO A 26 -17.17 -18.41 27.70
N GLN A 27 -18.12 -19.35 27.83
CA GLN A 27 -17.90 -20.79 27.67
C GLN A 27 -17.61 -21.17 26.21
N TRP A 28 -16.54 -21.93 26.01
CA TRP A 28 -16.19 -22.57 24.73
C TRP A 28 -16.48 -24.05 24.75
N VAL A 29 -16.93 -24.59 23.62
CA VAL A 29 -17.15 -26.02 23.42
C VAL A 29 -16.75 -26.46 22.02
N HIS A 30 -16.36 -27.72 21.89
CA HIS A 30 -16.24 -28.35 20.58
C HIS A 30 -17.64 -28.49 19.96
N VAL A 31 -17.78 -28.10 18.70
CA VAL A 31 -19.03 -28.23 17.94
C VAL A 31 -19.53 -29.67 17.93
N LYS A 32 -18.62 -30.65 17.73
CA LYS A 32 -18.95 -32.09 17.76
C LYS A 32 -19.34 -32.61 19.14
N CYS A 33 -19.11 -31.84 20.20
CA CYS A 33 -19.51 -32.20 21.55
C CYS A 33 -20.87 -31.62 21.94
N VAL A 34 -21.43 -30.69 21.15
CA VAL A 34 -22.80 -30.20 21.36
C VAL A 34 -23.79 -31.33 21.05
N PRO A 35 -24.68 -31.71 21.98
CA PRO A 35 -25.70 -32.72 21.71
C PRO A 35 -26.50 -32.41 20.45
N ILE A 36 -26.70 -33.42 19.60
CA ILE A 36 -27.30 -33.26 18.27
C ILE A 36 -28.74 -32.70 18.34
N GLU A 37 -29.44 -32.90 19.45
CA GLU A 37 -30.77 -32.35 19.76
C GLU A 37 -30.79 -30.82 19.81
N TYR A 38 -29.66 -30.17 20.10
CA TYR A 38 -29.55 -28.71 20.11
C TYR A 38 -29.19 -28.12 18.74
N ILE A 39 -28.95 -28.95 17.71
CA ILE A 39 -28.47 -28.48 16.40
C ILE A 39 -29.66 -28.26 15.45
N SER A 40 -29.84 -27.04 14.96
CA SER A 40 -31.01 -26.66 14.16
C SER A 40 -31.16 -27.41 12.82
N SER A 41 -30.04 -27.82 12.20
CA SER A 41 -30.01 -28.63 10.98
C SER A 41 -30.15 -30.14 11.25
N GLY A 42 -29.86 -30.59 12.47
CA GLY A 42 -29.69 -32.00 12.82
C GLY A 42 -28.40 -32.65 12.30
N SER A 43 -27.45 -31.86 11.80
CA SER A 43 -26.12 -32.31 11.38
C SER A 43 -25.05 -31.30 11.79
N TYR A 44 -23.87 -31.78 12.21
CA TYR A 44 -22.78 -30.90 12.62
C TYR A 44 -22.27 -30.06 11.44
N PRO A 45 -22.06 -28.74 11.63
CA PRO A 45 -21.39 -27.93 10.64
C PRO A 45 -19.94 -28.38 10.48
N THR A 46 -19.45 -28.32 9.24
CA THR A 46 -18.07 -28.64 8.90
C THR A 46 -17.19 -27.39 8.84
N LYS A 47 -17.79 -26.19 8.82
CA LYS A 47 -17.10 -24.89 8.81
C LYS A 47 -17.75 -23.92 9.79
N SER A 48 -16.94 -23.05 10.42
CA SER A 48 -17.42 -21.99 11.32
C SER A 48 -18.40 -21.04 10.64
N SER A 49 -18.21 -20.76 9.35
CA SER A 49 -19.08 -19.88 8.54
C SER A 49 -20.52 -20.36 8.41
N GLN A 50 -20.78 -21.64 8.75
CA GLN A 50 -22.10 -22.23 8.80
C GLN A 50 -22.80 -21.99 10.14
N ILE A 51 -22.11 -21.58 11.20
CA ILE A 51 -22.71 -21.33 12.52
C ILE A 51 -23.28 -19.91 12.55
N LEU A 52 -24.54 -19.79 12.95
CA LEU A 52 -25.26 -18.52 13.08
C LEU A 52 -25.32 -18.04 14.53
N GLN A 53 -25.50 -18.97 15.47
CA GLN A 53 -25.71 -18.67 16.87
C GLN A 53 -25.41 -19.90 17.73
N PHE A 54 -24.87 -19.72 18.92
CA PHE A 54 -24.74 -20.80 19.90
C PHE A 54 -25.08 -20.33 21.33
N ILE A 55 -26.00 -21.03 21.98
CA ILE A 55 -26.33 -20.85 23.40
C ILE A 55 -26.07 -22.18 24.12
N CYS A 56 -25.25 -22.16 25.16
CA CYS A 56 -24.87 -23.36 25.89
C CYS A 56 -25.92 -23.77 26.94
N TYR A 57 -25.84 -25.02 27.40
CA TYR A 57 -26.83 -25.58 28.34
C TYR A 57 -26.87 -24.91 29.72
N LYS A 58 -25.85 -24.10 30.07
CA LYS A 58 -25.81 -23.35 31.34
C LYS A 58 -26.92 -22.29 31.43
N HIS A 59 -27.50 -21.88 30.31
CA HIS A 59 -28.62 -20.95 30.23
C HIS A 59 -29.99 -21.65 30.31
N GLY A 60 -30.00 -22.99 30.37
CA GLY A 60 -31.21 -23.80 30.47
C GLY A 60 -31.35 -24.75 29.28
N LYS A 61 -31.80 -25.98 29.54
CA LYS A 61 -31.94 -27.02 28.50
C LYS A 61 -32.89 -26.63 27.36
N ALA A 62 -33.91 -25.81 27.66
CA ALA A 62 -34.87 -25.32 26.66
C ALA A 62 -34.30 -24.21 25.77
N GLU A 63 -33.23 -23.55 26.20
CA GLU A 63 -32.60 -22.41 25.51
C GLU A 63 -31.33 -22.81 24.76
N ALA A 64 -30.74 -23.95 25.12
CA ALA A 64 -29.57 -24.52 24.48
C ALA A 64 -29.80 -24.79 22.99
N LYS A 65 -29.00 -24.15 22.12
CA LYS A 65 -29.13 -24.32 20.66
C LYS A 65 -27.83 -23.99 19.94
N LEU A 66 -27.58 -24.68 18.84
CA LEU A 66 -26.57 -24.40 17.82
C LEU A 66 -27.29 -24.19 16.48
N ALA A 67 -27.43 -22.93 16.08
CA ALA A 67 -28.06 -22.56 14.83
C ALA A 67 -27.06 -22.64 13.67
N VAL A 68 -27.42 -23.37 12.61
CA VAL A 68 -26.55 -23.64 11.44
C VAL A 68 -27.24 -23.22 10.14
N LYS A 69 -26.48 -22.64 9.20
CA LYS A 69 -26.91 -22.31 7.83
C LYS A 69 -27.22 -23.59 7.06
N GLY A 70 -28.50 -23.90 6.83
CA GLY A 70 -28.92 -25.05 6.01
C GLY A 70 -30.44 -25.19 5.86
N ARG A 71 -30.87 -25.69 4.69
CA ARG A 71 -32.26 -25.73 4.17
C ARG A 71 -33.30 -26.22 5.19
N PRO A 72 -34.52 -25.63 5.21
CA PRO A 72 -35.56 -26.01 6.17
C PRO A 72 -35.95 -27.48 5.99
N LYS A 73 -35.92 -28.25 7.09
CA LYS A 73 -36.66 -29.51 7.16
C LYS A 73 -38.14 -29.18 6.99
N LYS A 74 -38.81 -29.85 6.03
CA LYS A 74 -40.27 -29.85 5.92
C LYS A 74 -40.86 -30.35 7.24
N ALA A 75 -41.35 -29.45 8.08
CA ALA A 75 -42.19 -29.81 9.21
C ALA A 75 -43.61 -30.06 8.68
N VAL A 76 -44.04 -31.31 8.85
CA VAL A 76 -45.39 -31.80 8.59
C VAL A 76 -46.38 -31.01 9.45
N ALA A 77 -47.47 -30.56 8.82
CA ALA A 77 -48.53 -29.82 9.48
C ALA A 77 -49.23 -30.67 10.55
N ALA A 78 -49.30 -30.14 11.77
CA ALA A 78 -50.28 -30.55 12.77
C ALA A 78 -51.08 -29.30 13.19
N ARG A 79 -52.35 -29.26 12.77
CA ARG A 79 -53.34 -28.27 13.18
C ARG A 79 -53.68 -28.50 14.66
N GLY A 80 -53.55 -27.46 15.48
CA GLY A 80 -54.11 -27.41 16.83
C GLY A 80 -54.55 -25.99 17.15
N LYS A 81 -55.87 -25.74 17.18
CA LYS A 81 -56.48 -24.48 17.62
C LYS A 81 -56.36 -24.37 19.14
N ALA A 82 -55.92 -23.23 19.66
CA ALA A 82 -56.32 -22.74 20.98
C ALA A 82 -56.32 -21.21 21.00
N LYS A 83 -57.47 -20.63 21.38
CA LYS A 83 -57.69 -19.22 21.70
C LYS A 83 -57.18 -18.95 23.13
N GLY A 84 -56.58 -17.78 23.36
CA GLY A 84 -56.32 -17.28 24.71
C GLY A 84 -55.85 -15.82 24.69
N MET A 85 -56.71 -14.92 25.20
CA MET A 85 -56.44 -13.50 25.44
C MET A 85 -55.34 -13.30 26.48
N GLY A 86 -54.49 -12.27 26.31
CA GLY A 86 -53.55 -11.87 27.37
C GLY A 86 -52.57 -10.76 26.97
N GLN A 87 -52.99 -9.50 27.18
CA GLN A 87 -52.21 -8.28 27.45
C GLN A 87 -50.80 -8.12 26.84
N GLU A 88 -50.71 -7.24 25.84
CA GLU A 88 -49.44 -6.68 25.34
C GLU A 88 -48.74 -5.83 26.41
N ARG A 89 -47.65 -6.34 26.98
CA ARG A 89 -46.63 -5.51 27.63
C ARG A 89 -45.71 -4.95 26.55
N LYS A 90 -45.74 -3.63 26.34
CA LYS A 90 -44.78 -2.90 25.52
C LYS A 90 -43.37 -3.07 26.10
N LEU A 91 -42.59 -4.00 25.55
CA LEU A 91 -41.14 -4.05 25.76
C LEU A 91 -40.54 -2.81 25.09
N GLN A 92 -40.06 -1.87 25.90
CA GLN A 92 -39.18 -0.80 25.44
C GLN A 92 -37.96 -1.44 24.75
N ARG A 93 -37.90 -1.35 23.42
CA ARG A 93 -36.69 -1.69 22.67
C ARG A 93 -35.62 -0.67 23.02
N TYR A 94 -34.74 -1.02 23.95
CA TYR A 94 -33.42 -0.39 24.01
C TYR A 94 -32.80 -0.55 22.62
N ARG A 95 -32.52 0.56 21.94
CA ARG A 95 -31.68 0.57 20.75
C ARG A 95 -30.28 0.13 21.20
N LEU A 96 -30.01 -1.17 21.14
CA LEU A 96 -28.66 -1.70 21.17
C LEU A 96 -27.91 -0.98 20.04
N ARG A 97 -26.85 -0.25 20.38
CA ARG A 97 -25.90 0.25 19.37
C ARG A 97 -25.55 -0.94 18.48
N ALA A 98 -25.62 -0.78 17.16
CA ALA A 98 -25.14 -1.82 16.25
C ALA A 98 -23.73 -2.19 16.69
N ARG A 99 -23.53 -3.44 17.17
CA ARG A 99 -22.20 -3.90 17.57
C ARG A 99 -21.33 -3.87 16.32
N GLU A 100 -20.18 -3.22 16.43
CA GLU A 100 -19.21 -3.17 15.34
C GLU A 100 -18.78 -4.60 14.97
N GLN A 101 -18.73 -4.89 13.67
CA GLN A 101 -18.41 -6.25 13.18
C GLN A 101 -16.96 -6.56 13.52
N LEU A 102 -16.72 -7.64 14.28
CA LEU A 102 -15.39 -8.13 14.59
C LEU A 102 -14.80 -8.90 13.41
N ASP A 103 -13.49 -8.82 13.25
CA ASP A 103 -12.74 -9.62 12.28
C ASP A 103 -12.47 -11.03 12.81
N TYR A 104 -13.38 -11.94 12.48
CA TYR A 104 -13.26 -13.35 12.84
C TYR A 104 -12.11 -14.07 12.12
N ILE A 105 -11.58 -13.52 11.02
CA ILE A 105 -10.45 -14.12 10.30
C ILE A 105 -9.16 -13.85 11.08
N ALA A 106 -8.91 -12.59 11.48
CA ALA A 106 -7.75 -12.25 12.32
C ALA A 106 -7.78 -12.99 13.66
N LEU A 107 -8.96 -13.07 14.30
CA LEU A 107 -9.15 -13.86 15.52
C LEU A 107 -8.83 -15.34 15.32
N ASN A 108 -9.18 -15.92 14.17
CA ASN A 108 -8.89 -17.32 13.84
C ASN A 108 -7.41 -17.56 13.50
N GLU A 109 -6.69 -16.51 13.07
CA GLU A 109 -5.23 -16.51 12.85
C GLU A 109 -4.45 -16.23 14.15
N GLY A 110 -5.12 -16.12 15.30
CA GLY A 110 -4.50 -15.89 16.61
C GLY A 110 -4.15 -14.42 16.89
N GLN A 111 -4.69 -13.49 16.11
CA GLN A 111 -4.51 -12.05 16.34
C GLN A 111 -5.54 -11.49 17.33
N ASP A 112 -5.22 -10.35 17.94
CA ASP A 112 -6.13 -9.63 18.83
C ASP A 112 -7.46 -9.23 18.15
N LYS A 113 -8.47 -8.94 18.97
CA LYS A 113 -9.79 -8.46 18.49
C LYS A 113 -9.62 -7.20 17.65
N ARG A 114 -9.87 -7.33 16.34
CA ARG A 114 -9.87 -6.22 15.38
C ARG A 114 -11.27 -5.97 14.85
N LEU A 115 -11.54 -4.72 14.47
CA LEU A 115 -12.75 -4.36 13.74
C LEU A 115 -12.60 -4.77 12.28
N LYS A 116 -13.62 -5.44 11.73
CA LYS A 116 -13.65 -5.97 10.37
C LYS A 116 -13.39 -4.90 9.30
N HIS A 117 -13.91 -3.70 9.53
CA HIS A 117 -13.93 -2.61 8.55
C HIS A 117 -13.11 -1.39 8.98
N GLN A 118 -12.24 -1.53 9.98
CA GLN A 118 -11.42 -0.43 10.47
C GLN A 118 -10.04 -0.94 10.89
N HIS A 119 -9.01 -0.44 10.20
CA HIS A 119 -7.62 -0.69 10.58
C HIS A 119 -7.28 0.05 11.88
N PRO A 120 -6.54 -0.56 12.82
CA PRO A 120 -6.23 0.04 14.14
C PRO A 120 -5.51 1.38 14.05
N HIS A 121 -4.75 1.62 12.99
CA HIS A 121 -4.03 2.88 12.78
C HIS A 121 -4.90 4.02 12.23
N ILE A 122 -6.19 3.81 11.91
CA ILE A 122 -7.04 4.87 11.33
C ILE A 122 -7.23 6.03 12.30
N GLU A 123 -7.55 5.77 13.57
CA GLU A 123 -7.75 6.85 14.55
C GLU A 123 -6.45 7.63 14.81
N PRO A 124 -5.31 6.99 15.15
CA PRO A 124 -4.02 7.68 15.24
C PRO A 124 -3.63 8.43 13.97
N PHE A 125 -3.95 7.88 12.79
CA PHE A 125 -3.72 8.54 11.52
C PHE A 125 -4.51 9.83 11.39
N LEU A 126 -5.81 9.81 11.71
CA LEU A 126 -6.66 10.99 11.60
C LEU A 126 -6.28 12.08 12.61
N ASP A 127 -5.87 11.71 13.82
CA ASP A 127 -5.36 12.65 14.82
C ASP A 127 -4.04 13.29 14.35
N CYS A 128 -3.12 12.48 13.84
CA CYS A 128 -1.85 12.95 13.29
C CYS A 128 -2.07 13.81 12.02
N PHE A 129 -3.05 13.44 11.19
CA PHE A 129 -3.44 14.19 10.01
C PHE A 129 -3.88 15.61 10.36
N GLN A 130 -4.73 15.78 11.38
CA GLN A 130 -5.17 17.11 11.83
C GLN A 130 -4.00 17.96 12.33
N LYS A 131 -3.05 17.36 13.06
CA LYS A 131 -1.85 18.06 13.55
C LYS A 131 -1.00 18.64 12.41
N TRP A 132 -0.91 17.94 11.29
CA TRP A 132 0.01 18.26 10.19
C TRP A 132 -0.69 18.78 8.93
N GLU A 133 -1.97 19.16 9.01
CA GLU A 133 -2.74 19.60 7.85
C GLU A 133 -2.07 20.78 7.13
N CYS A 134 -1.78 20.58 5.84
CA CYS A 134 -1.03 21.54 5.04
C CYS A 134 -1.96 22.47 4.26
N THR A 135 -1.78 23.78 4.41
CA THR A 135 -2.52 24.80 3.64
C THR A 135 -1.77 25.32 2.42
N ASP A 136 -0.44 25.30 2.44
CA ASP A 136 0.40 26.06 1.48
C ASP A 136 1.14 25.16 0.47
N GLY A 137 0.86 23.87 0.48
CA GLY A 137 1.47 22.87 -0.40
C GLY A 137 0.94 22.88 -1.83
N ILE A 138 0.65 24.04 -2.42
CA ILE A 138 0.09 24.17 -3.77
C ILE A 138 1.12 24.69 -4.79
N ILE A 139 0.94 24.32 -6.06
CA ILE A 139 1.77 24.80 -7.18
C ILE A 139 0.95 24.82 -8.48
N THR A 140 1.28 25.70 -9.42
CA THR A 140 0.74 25.60 -10.79
C THR A 140 1.56 24.63 -11.63
N SER A 141 0.97 24.10 -12.70
CA SER A 141 1.63 23.21 -13.67
C SER A 141 2.84 23.88 -14.32
N GLN A 142 2.74 25.18 -14.60
CA GLN A 142 3.85 25.95 -15.15
C GLN A 142 5.00 26.09 -14.14
N GLN A 143 4.71 26.38 -12.88
CA GLN A 143 5.72 26.44 -11.83
C GLN A 143 6.33 25.06 -11.56
N LEU A 144 5.51 24.01 -11.53
CA LEU A 144 5.97 22.62 -11.39
C LEU A 144 7.02 22.27 -12.44
N HIS A 145 6.78 22.65 -13.69
CA HIS A 145 7.71 22.42 -14.79
C HIS A 145 8.99 23.26 -14.67
N ARG A 146 8.85 24.58 -14.48
CA ARG A 146 9.98 25.53 -14.43
C ARG A 146 10.87 25.35 -13.21
N GLU A 147 10.26 25.09 -12.07
CA GLU A 147 10.91 25.02 -10.77
C GLU A 147 11.17 23.58 -10.34
N PHE A 148 10.97 22.60 -11.23
CA PHE A 148 11.09 21.18 -10.92
C PHE A 148 12.32 20.90 -10.06
N ASN A 149 13.52 21.35 -10.44
CA ASN A 149 14.75 21.07 -9.68
C ASN A 149 14.83 21.68 -8.26
N ARG A 150 13.89 22.52 -7.84
CA ARG A 150 13.83 23.17 -6.52
C ARG A 150 12.73 22.60 -5.61
N ILE A 151 11.87 21.72 -6.11
CA ILE A 151 10.73 21.20 -5.35
C ILE A 151 11.18 20.12 -4.35
N SER A 152 11.35 20.51 -3.09
CA SER A 152 11.78 19.63 -1.99
C SER A 152 10.65 19.23 -1.04
N SER A 153 9.43 19.73 -1.23
CA SER A 153 8.24 19.38 -0.45
C SER A 153 7.10 18.90 -1.35
N PRO A 154 6.17 18.07 -0.84
CA PRO A 154 5.00 17.63 -1.60
C PRO A 154 4.15 18.79 -2.09
N LYS A 155 3.64 18.66 -3.32
CA LYS A 155 2.85 19.70 -3.98
C LYS A 155 1.59 19.15 -4.61
N ARG A 156 0.44 19.78 -4.32
CA ARG A 156 -0.80 19.64 -5.08
C ARG A 156 -0.82 20.65 -6.21
N VAL A 157 -1.02 20.18 -7.43
CA VAL A 157 -1.12 21.00 -8.64
C VAL A 157 -2.53 21.57 -8.72
N VAL A 158 -2.65 22.90 -8.84
CA VAL A 158 -3.96 23.59 -8.83
C VAL A 158 -4.65 23.65 -10.19
N ASP A 159 -3.91 23.43 -11.27
CA ASP A 159 -4.39 23.38 -12.65
C ASP A 159 -3.92 22.11 -13.41
N PRO A 160 -4.26 20.89 -12.93
CA PRO A 160 -3.74 19.63 -13.47
C PRO A 160 -3.90 19.44 -14.98
N GLN A 161 -4.95 20.01 -15.58
CA GLN A 161 -5.20 20.01 -17.02
C GLN A 161 -4.07 20.65 -17.85
N ASN A 162 -3.29 21.56 -17.25
CA ASN A 162 -2.16 22.22 -17.88
C ASN A 162 -0.82 21.49 -17.65
N SER A 163 -0.81 20.39 -16.90
CA SER A 163 0.41 19.65 -16.56
C SER A 163 0.92 18.76 -17.69
N GLY A 164 0.12 18.56 -18.75
CA GLY A 164 0.39 17.60 -19.83
C GLY A 164 -0.02 16.16 -19.50
N ILE A 165 -0.47 15.88 -18.27
CA ILE A 165 -1.04 14.59 -17.91
C ILE A 165 -2.26 14.28 -18.78
N ARG A 166 -2.39 13.03 -19.21
CA ARG A 166 -3.59 12.52 -19.87
C ARG A 166 -3.96 11.21 -19.23
N VAL A 167 -5.19 11.11 -18.75
CA VAL A 167 -5.75 9.89 -18.17
C VAL A 167 -6.92 9.44 -19.05
N PRO A 168 -6.92 8.20 -19.56
CA PRO A 168 -8.06 7.71 -20.31
C PRO A 168 -9.26 7.55 -19.37
N ASP A 169 -10.46 7.79 -19.89
CA ASP A 169 -11.71 7.54 -19.15
C ASP A 169 -11.94 6.03 -19.09
N ILE A 170 -11.47 5.42 -18.00
CA ILE A 170 -11.54 3.98 -17.75
C ILE A 170 -12.05 3.70 -16.34
N ASP A 171 -12.88 2.66 -16.21
CA ASP A 171 -13.23 2.05 -14.94
C ASP A 171 -12.64 0.64 -14.78
N VAL A 172 -12.92 0.00 -13.65
CA VAL A 172 -12.42 -1.35 -13.36
C VAL A 172 -12.98 -2.38 -14.35
N ALA A 173 -14.21 -2.23 -14.81
CA ALA A 173 -14.81 -3.17 -15.77
C ALA A 173 -14.17 -3.07 -17.16
N GLN A 174 -13.89 -1.86 -17.63
CA GLN A 174 -13.14 -1.62 -18.87
C GLN A 174 -11.69 -2.09 -18.74
N LEU A 175 -11.05 -1.84 -17.59
CA LEU A 175 -9.70 -2.32 -17.32
C LEU A 175 -9.63 -3.86 -17.33
N THR A 176 -10.60 -4.55 -16.75
CA THR A 176 -10.71 -6.02 -16.81
C THR A 176 -10.84 -6.51 -18.25
N LYS A 177 -11.58 -5.82 -19.11
CA LYS A 177 -11.68 -6.16 -20.55
C LYS A 177 -10.35 -5.96 -21.29
N ILE A 178 -9.62 -4.89 -20.97
CA ILE A 178 -8.34 -4.56 -21.61
C ILE A 178 -7.25 -5.57 -21.21
N LEU A 179 -7.14 -5.87 -19.92
CA LEU A 179 -6.11 -6.77 -19.38
C LEU A 179 -6.46 -8.25 -19.55
N GLY A 180 -7.75 -8.57 -19.63
CA GLY A 180 -8.28 -9.93 -19.59
C GLY A 180 -8.67 -10.36 -18.18
N GLU A 181 -9.73 -11.16 -18.08
CA GLU A 181 -10.29 -11.63 -16.80
C GLU A 181 -9.31 -12.43 -15.94
N ASP A 182 -8.42 -13.19 -16.58
CA ASP A 182 -7.43 -14.05 -15.92
C ASP A 182 -6.12 -13.31 -15.57
N HIS A 183 -5.98 -12.04 -15.95
CA HIS A 183 -4.78 -11.26 -15.62
C HIS A 183 -4.63 -11.19 -14.10
N THR A 184 -3.46 -11.60 -13.59
CA THR A 184 -3.22 -11.66 -12.15
C THR A 184 -2.68 -10.34 -11.62
N LEU A 185 -3.17 -9.91 -10.46
CA LEU A 185 -2.70 -8.73 -9.75
C LEU A 185 -2.48 -9.03 -8.26
N ASP A 186 -1.63 -8.23 -7.62
CA ASP A 186 -1.44 -8.26 -6.17
C ASP A 186 -2.56 -7.44 -5.51
N VAL A 187 -3.28 -8.06 -4.59
CA VAL A 187 -4.34 -7.44 -3.80
C VAL A 187 -3.93 -7.48 -2.34
N MET A 188 -3.78 -6.30 -1.74
CA MET A 188 -3.42 -6.17 -0.34
C MET A 188 -4.66 -6.35 0.54
N ASP A 189 -4.58 -7.23 1.53
CA ASP A 189 -5.49 -7.23 2.68
C ASP A 189 -5.07 -6.10 3.63
N VAL A 190 -5.96 -5.14 3.83
CA VAL A 190 -5.65 -3.93 4.60
C VAL A 190 -5.39 -4.24 6.06
N GLN A 191 -5.95 -5.28 6.65
CA GLN A 191 -5.75 -5.58 8.07
C GLN A 191 -4.41 -6.22 8.36
N SER A 192 -3.95 -7.11 7.48
CA SER A 192 -2.66 -7.79 7.63
C SER A 192 -1.50 -7.05 6.96
N GLN A 193 -1.82 -6.08 6.08
CA GLN A 193 -0.87 -5.44 5.15
C GLN A 193 -0.14 -6.45 4.24
N GLN A 194 -0.69 -7.66 4.07
CA GLN A 194 -0.13 -8.70 3.21
C GLN A 194 -0.83 -8.75 1.85
N ASN A 195 -0.10 -9.20 0.82
CA ASN A 195 -0.63 -9.33 -0.53
C ASN A 195 -1.08 -10.77 -0.84
N GLU A 196 -2.22 -10.88 -1.50
CA GLU A 196 -2.73 -12.09 -2.14
C GLU A 196 -2.70 -11.94 -3.66
N ARG A 197 -2.68 -13.06 -4.39
CA ARG A 197 -2.79 -13.06 -5.86
C ARG A 197 -4.24 -13.29 -6.25
N TRP A 198 -4.82 -12.32 -6.92
CA TRP A 198 -6.18 -12.40 -7.47
C TRP A 198 -6.13 -12.26 -9.00
N THR A 199 -7.24 -12.56 -9.67
CA THR A 199 -7.45 -12.20 -11.07
C THR A 199 -8.24 -10.90 -11.21
N MET A 200 -8.14 -10.23 -12.36
CA MET A 200 -8.91 -9.03 -12.66
C MET A 200 -10.42 -9.27 -12.57
N LYS A 201 -10.89 -10.48 -12.88
CA LYS A 201 -12.29 -10.88 -12.66
C LYS A 201 -12.66 -10.85 -11.18
N GLN A 202 -11.88 -11.52 -10.33
CA GLN A 202 -12.13 -11.56 -8.88
C GLN A 202 -12.12 -10.15 -8.28
N TRP A 203 -11.16 -9.33 -8.70
CA TRP A 203 -11.06 -7.95 -8.26
C TRP A 203 -12.27 -7.11 -8.70
N ASN A 204 -12.69 -7.22 -9.96
CA ASN A 204 -13.85 -6.49 -10.46
C ASN A 204 -15.16 -6.92 -9.77
N ASP A 205 -15.33 -8.22 -9.52
CA ASP A 205 -16.46 -8.75 -8.76
C ASP A 205 -16.51 -8.18 -7.32
N TYR A 206 -15.35 -8.08 -6.67
CA TYR A 206 -15.23 -7.49 -5.33
C TYR A 206 -15.40 -5.96 -5.31
N TYR A 207 -14.73 -5.25 -6.22
CA TYR A 207 -14.68 -3.79 -6.22
C TYR A 207 -15.99 -3.18 -6.73
N THR A 208 -16.47 -3.66 -7.87
CA THR A 208 -17.60 -3.06 -8.61
C THR A 208 -18.94 -3.68 -8.25
N HIS A 209 -19.00 -5.00 -8.07
CA HIS A 209 -20.27 -5.73 -7.96
C HIS A 209 -20.68 -6.09 -6.52
N THR A 210 -19.76 -5.97 -5.55
CA THR A 210 -20.05 -6.25 -4.13
C THR A 210 -20.36 -4.95 -3.40
N ASN A 211 -21.51 -4.88 -2.73
CA ASN A 211 -21.87 -3.76 -1.87
C ASN A 211 -20.82 -3.62 -0.74
N PRO A 212 -20.33 -2.40 -0.43
CA PRO A 212 -19.38 -2.17 0.66
C PRO A 212 -19.67 -2.92 1.97
N ASP A 213 -20.94 -2.98 2.40
CA ASP A 213 -21.35 -3.66 3.64
C ASP A 213 -21.20 -5.19 3.57
N ASP A 214 -21.27 -5.75 2.36
CA ASP A 214 -21.17 -7.19 2.09
C ASP A 214 -19.73 -7.66 1.85
N ARG A 215 -18.76 -6.73 1.77
CA ARG A 215 -17.35 -7.06 1.64
C ARG A 215 -16.89 -7.87 2.87
N ASP A 216 -16.17 -8.94 2.62
CA ASP A 216 -15.64 -9.85 3.65
C ASP A 216 -14.46 -9.24 4.40
N ARG A 217 -13.58 -8.52 3.68
CA ARG A 217 -12.49 -7.72 4.23
C ARG A 217 -12.26 -6.48 3.36
N ILE A 218 -11.54 -5.49 3.89
CA ILE A 218 -11.07 -4.34 3.13
C ILE A 218 -9.82 -4.74 2.36
N ARG A 219 -9.87 -4.60 1.04
CA ARG A 219 -8.77 -4.92 0.14
C ARG A 219 -8.39 -3.75 -0.74
N ASN A 220 -7.14 -3.72 -1.17
CA ASN A 220 -6.58 -2.58 -1.89
C ASN A 220 -5.63 -3.05 -3.00
N VAL A 221 -5.70 -2.43 -4.18
CA VAL A 221 -4.75 -2.63 -5.27
C VAL A 221 -3.94 -1.36 -5.43
N ILE A 222 -2.63 -1.45 -5.20
CA ILE A 222 -1.70 -0.30 -5.28
C ILE A 222 -0.54 -0.51 -6.25
N SER A 223 -0.39 -1.70 -6.83
CA SER A 223 0.81 -2.12 -7.57
C SER A 223 0.53 -2.63 -8.99
N LEU A 224 -0.63 -2.32 -9.57
CA LEU A 224 -0.96 -2.72 -10.94
C LEU A 224 -0.23 -1.83 -11.96
N GLU A 225 0.96 -2.28 -12.36
CA GLU A 225 1.82 -1.65 -13.36
C GLU A 225 1.30 -1.91 -14.77
N ILE A 226 1.20 -0.85 -15.59
CA ILE A 226 0.57 -0.92 -16.92
C ILE A 226 1.40 -0.32 -18.04
N SER A 227 2.67 0.03 -17.83
CA SER A 227 3.51 0.65 -18.88
C SER A 227 3.73 -0.27 -20.09
N HIS A 228 3.55 -1.58 -19.93
CA HIS A 228 3.70 -2.57 -20.99
C HIS A 228 2.41 -2.85 -21.78
N VAL A 229 1.27 -2.31 -21.35
CA VAL A 229 -0.04 -2.57 -21.96
C VAL A 229 -0.23 -1.62 -23.15
N PRO A 230 -0.44 -2.13 -24.38
CA PRO A 230 -0.48 -1.31 -25.60
C PRO A 230 -1.45 -0.13 -25.54
N ASN A 231 -2.66 -0.34 -25.01
CA ASN A 231 -3.69 0.70 -24.88
C ASN A 231 -3.22 1.92 -24.07
N PHE A 232 -2.32 1.73 -23.10
CA PHE A 232 -1.87 2.80 -22.20
C PHE A 232 -0.53 3.41 -22.62
N LEU A 233 0.03 3.01 -23.78
CA LEU A 233 1.26 3.60 -24.28
C LEU A 233 1.06 5.08 -24.67
N THR A 234 -0.01 5.37 -25.41
CA THR A 234 -0.33 6.72 -25.92
C THR A 234 -1.40 7.45 -25.13
N ASP A 235 -2.39 6.69 -24.63
CA ASP A 235 -3.62 7.28 -24.08
C ASP A 235 -3.42 7.74 -22.64
N LEU A 236 -2.48 7.11 -21.93
CA LEU A 236 -2.03 7.53 -20.62
C LEU A 236 -0.68 8.26 -20.73
N LYS A 237 -0.65 9.55 -20.44
CA LYS A 237 0.57 10.37 -20.37
C LYS A 237 0.81 10.87 -18.95
N ARG A 238 2.08 10.85 -18.53
CA ARG A 238 2.47 11.40 -17.23
C ARG A 238 2.54 12.93 -17.31
N PRO A 239 2.60 13.65 -16.18
CA PRO A 239 2.85 15.09 -16.21
C PRO A 239 4.15 15.40 -16.97
N GLN A 240 4.16 16.47 -17.77
CA GLN A 240 5.30 16.86 -18.61
C GLN A 240 6.57 17.09 -17.76
N ALA A 241 6.41 17.67 -16.57
CA ALA A 241 7.52 17.86 -15.63
C ALA A 241 8.17 16.54 -15.18
N VAL A 242 7.41 15.44 -15.15
CA VAL A 242 7.92 14.09 -14.87
C VAL A 242 8.58 13.50 -16.11
N GLU A 243 7.94 13.57 -17.28
CA GLU A 243 8.49 13.08 -18.56
C GLU A 243 9.87 13.69 -18.85
N ASP A 244 10.04 15.00 -18.60
CA ASP A 244 11.29 15.72 -18.91
C ASP A 244 12.44 15.44 -17.92
N ASN A 245 12.14 14.90 -16.73
CA ASN A 245 13.10 14.81 -15.63
C ASN A 245 13.29 13.40 -15.04
N ASP A 246 12.51 12.40 -15.48
CA ASP A 246 12.71 11.00 -15.10
C ASP A 246 14.09 10.52 -15.58
N LEU A 247 14.95 10.19 -14.62
CA LEU A 247 16.31 9.73 -14.86
C LEU A 247 16.36 8.54 -15.81
N VAL A 248 15.41 7.61 -15.72
CA VAL A 248 15.38 6.44 -16.60
C VAL A 248 15.05 6.85 -18.03
N ASP A 249 14.27 7.89 -18.27
CA ASP A 249 14.11 8.42 -19.65
C ASP A 249 15.37 9.10 -20.16
N LEU A 250 16.11 9.78 -19.28
CA LEU A 250 17.32 10.50 -19.66
C LEU A 250 18.50 9.58 -20.01
N VAL A 251 18.65 8.45 -19.30
CA VAL A 251 19.88 7.63 -19.36
C VAL A 251 19.68 6.29 -20.04
N TRP A 252 18.44 5.79 -20.14
CA TRP A 252 18.19 4.49 -20.73
C TRP A 252 18.37 4.53 -22.26
N PRO A 253 19.18 3.64 -22.84
CA PRO A 253 19.46 3.67 -24.27
C PRO A 253 18.24 3.28 -25.10
N ASP A 254 18.04 4.00 -26.22
CA ASP A 254 17.04 3.72 -27.23
C ASP A 254 17.72 3.73 -28.62
N PRO A 255 17.76 2.59 -29.36
CA PRO A 255 17.20 1.28 -29.00
C PRO A 255 17.95 0.63 -27.82
N THR A 256 17.23 -0.13 -27.00
CA THR A 256 17.80 -0.81 -25.83
C THR A 256 18.64 -2.03 -26.24
N PRO A 257 19.93 -2.08 -25.87
CA PRO A 257 20.79 -3.24 -26.13
C PRO A 257 20.28 -4.50 -25.42
N GLN A 258 20.49 -5.66 -26.05
CA GLN A 258 20.02 -6.95 -25.53
C GLN A 258 20.62 -7.31 -24.16
N ASP A 259 21.87 -6.91 -23.90
CA ASP A 259 22.57 -7.16 -22.65
C ASP A 259 22.13 -6.25 -21.48
N VAL A 260 21.54 -5.09 -21.79
CA VAL A 260 20.89 -4.21 -20.80
C VAL A 260 19.47 -4.72 -20.47
N GLY A 261 18.79 -5.31 -21.46
CA GLY A 261 17.43 -5.85 -21.36
C GLY A 261 16.37 -4.76 -21.18
N GLU A 262 15.10 -5.13 -20.98
CA GLU A 262 13.98 -4.16 -20.95
C GLU A 262 14.10 -3.06 -19.87
N LYS A 263 13.55 -1.89 -20.18
CA LYS A 263 13.48 -0.73 -19.28
C LYS A 263 12.67 -1.05 -18.00
N PRO A 264 13.07 -0.50 -16.84
CA PRO A 264 12.29 -0.55 -15.60
C PRO A 264 10.83 -0.14 -15.80
N LYS A 265 9.91 -1.03 -15.41
CA LYS A 265 8.46 -0.83 -15.48
C LYS A 265 7.94 -0.35 -14.12
N VAL A 266 7.98 0.96 -13.92
CA VAL A 266 7.56 1.61 -12.66
C VAL A 266 6.86 2.95 -12.91
N LYS A 267 6.52 3.23 -14.17
CA LYS A 267 6.19 4.60 -14.62
C LYS A 267 4.71 4.89 -14.59
N LYS A 268 3.87 3.86 -14.72
CA LYS A 268 2.41 3.99 -14.84
C LYS A 268 1.76 2.89 -14.04
N TYR A 269 1.05 3.28 -12.98
CA TYR A 269 0.26 2.40 -12.15
C TYR A 269 -1.20 2.83 -12.16
N ILE A 270 -2.09 1.84 -12.10
CA ILE A 270 -3.48 2.04 -11.71
C ILE A 270 -3.64 1.55 -10.28
N LEU A 271 -4.18 2.40 -9.41
CA LEU A 271 -4.50 2.04 -8.04
C LEU A 271 -6.02 2.07 -7.86
N MET A 272 -6.55 1.03 -7.25
CA MET A 272 -7.97 0.84 -7.01
C MET A 272 -8.12 0.51 -5.53
N SER A 273 -8.69 1.45 -4.79
CA SER A 273 -8.75 1.36 -3.33
C SER A 273 -10.19 1.49 -2.89
N VAL A 274 -10.66 0.58 -2.05
CA VAL A 274 -11.99 0.71 -1.46
C VAL A 274 -11.96 1.68 -0.27
N GLY A 275 -13.14 2.19 0.11
CA GLY A 275 -13.32 2.98 1.32
C GLY A 275 -12.80 2.26 2.56
N ASN A 276 -12.22 3.03 3.47
CA ASN A 276 -11.49 2.58 4.66
C ASN A 276 -10.16 1.83 4.39
N ALA A 277 -9.68 1.77 3.15
CA ALA A 277 -8.36 1.20 2.89
C ALA A 277 -7.24 2.06 3.50
N TYR A 278 -6.29 1.39 4.14
CA TYR A 278 -5.10 1.97 4.78
C TYR A 278 -3.84 1.28 4.25
N THR A 279 -2.83 2.08 3.91
CA THR A 279 -1.47 1.62 3.62
C THR A 279 -0.55 2.28 4.63
N ASP A 280 0.18 1.45 5.39
CA ASP A 280 1.01 1.94 6.50
C ASP A 280 2.23 2.73 6.03
N PHE A 281 2.98 3.28 6.99
CA PHE A 281 4.18 4.05 6.71
C PHE A 281 5.20 3.26 5.90
N HIS A 282 5.62 3.84 4.78
CA HIS A 282 6.63 3.26 3.91
C HIS A 282 7.45 4.33 3.21
N LEU A 283 8.57 3.89 2.67
CA LEU A 283 9.31 4.57 1.63
C LEU A 283 8.99 3.89 0.29
N ASP A 284 8.74 4.67 -0.75
CA ASP A 284 8.75 4.14 -2.10
C ASP A 284 10.14 3.56 -2.42
N PHE A 285 10.16 2.54 -3.29
CA PHE A 285 11.39 1.86 -3.66
C PHE A 285 12.42 2.83 -4.23
N ALA A 286 13.68 2.67 -3.81
CA ALA A 286 14.81 3.59 -4.01
C ALA A 286 14.51 5.05 -3.63
N GLY A 287 13.52 5.30 -2.77
CA GLY A 287 13.05 6.64 -2.44
C GLY A 287 12.52 7.39 -3.65
N THR A 288 11.98 6.71 -4.66
CA THR A 288 11.49 7.36 -5.88
C THR A 288 10.55 8.53 -5.57
N SER A 289 10.57 9.55 -6.43
CA SER A 289 9.51 10.55 -6.42
C SER A 289 8.27 9.96 -7.09
N VAL A 290 7.10 10.46 -6.72
CA VAL A 290 5.82 9.91 -7.19
C VAL A 290 4.89 11.01 -7.66
N TYR A 291 4.18 10.76 -8.76
CA TYR A 291 3.01 11.56 -9.13
C TYR A 291 1.73 10.75 -8.92
N TYR A 292 0.66 11.43 -8.51
CA TYR A 292 -0.65 10.85 -8.18
C TYR A 292 -1.76 11.69 -8.80
N SER A 293 -2.56 11.11 -9.68
CA SER A 293 -3.75 11.72 -10.27
C SER A 293 -4.99 11.02 -9.75
N ILE A 294 -5.79 11.71 -8.93
CA ILE A 294 -7.03 11.15 -8.39
C ILE A 294 -8.12 11.25 -9.47
N VAL A 295 -8.46 10.13 -10.09
CA VAL A 295 -9.50 10.10 -11.15
C VAL A 295 -10.89 10.10 -10.52
N LYS A 296 -11.07 9.28 -9.49
CA LYS A 296 -12.30 9.15 -8.71
C LYS A 296 -11.97 8.96 -7.23
N GLY A 297 -12.86 9.44 -6.37
CA GLY A 297 -12.78 9.27 -4.92
C GLY A 297 -11.86 10.28 -4.25
N ALA A 298 -11.24 9.86 -3.15
CA ALA A 298 -10.39 10.71 -2.33
C ALA A 298 -9.29 9.91 -1.60
N LYS A 299 -8.21 10.60 -1.29
CA LYS A 299 -7.04 10.07 -0.56
C LYS A 299 -6.56 11.08 0.46
N LYS A 300 -6.21 10.60 1.65
CA LYS A 300 -5.53 11.36 2.68
C LYS A 300 -4.11 10.83 2.79
N PHE A 301 -3.14 11.71 2.57
CA PHE A 301 -1.72 11.41 2.72
C PHE A 301 -1.19 12.06 3.99
N LEU A 302 -0.39 11.32 4.75
CA LEU A 302 0.41 11.83 5.87
C LEU A 302 1.87 11.53 5.56
N LEU A 303 2.68 12.57 5.37
CA LEU A 303 4.05 12.48 4.85
C LEU A 303 5.05 13.12 5.80
N PHE A 304 6.26 12.56 5.88
CA PHE A 304 7.36 13.07 6.69
C PHE A 304 8.64 13.14 5.85
N PRO A 305 9.40 14.23 5.93
CA PRO A 305 10.60 14.42 5.11
C PRO A 305 11.72 13.43 5.50
N PRO A 306 12.60 13.05 4.56
CA PRO A 306 13.75 12.17 4.78
C PRO A 306 14.89 12.84 5.58
N THR A 307 14.58 13.43 6.73
CA THR A 307 15.61 13.91 7.65
C THR A 307 16.38 12.73 8.23
N GLU A 308 17.63 12.94 8.63
CA GLU A 308 18.43 11.90 9.29
C GLU A 308 17.71 11.29 10.50
N TYR A 309 17.03 12.14 11.29
CA TYR A 309 16.20 11.72 12.41
C TYR A 309 15.03 10.83 11.99
N ASN A 310 14.21 11.26 11.01
CA ASN A 310 13.04 10.51 10.57
C ASN A 310 13.44 9.17 9.93
N LEU A 311 14.51 9.15 9.12
CA LEU A 311 15.02 7.93 8.51
C LEU A 311 15.59 6.96 9.54
N LYS A 312 16.25 7.46 10.59
CA LYS A 312 16.67 6.62 11.72
C LYS A 312 15.48 5.97 12.42
N ARG A 313 14.44 6.76 12.73
CA ARG A 313 13.20 6.27 13.37
C ARG A 313 12.45 5.27 12.50
N TYR A 314 12.41 5.50 11.19
CA TYR A 314 11.83 4.56 10.25
C TYR A 314 12.55 3.21 10.27
N LYS A 315 13.89 3.21 10.27
CA LYS A 315 14.66 1.96 10.38
C LYS A 315 14.41 1.22 11.69
N GLU A 316 14.48 1.93 12.80
CA GLU A 316 14.20 1.36 14.13
C GLU A 316 12.79 0.74 14.18
N TRP A 317 11.80 1.37 13.54
CA TRP A 317 10.44 0.84 13.42
C TRP A 317 10.33 -0.36 12.49
N CYS A 318 11.05 -0.39 11.36
CA CYS A 318 11.09 -1.56 10.47
C CYS A 318 11.71 -2.79 11.13
N ASP A 319 12.66 -2.59 12.06
CA ASP A 319 13.35 -3.65 12.78
C ASP A 319 12.63 -4.07 14.08
N ASP A 320 11.49 -3.47 14.43
CA ASP A 320 10.72 -3.77 15.65
C ASP A 320 9.72 -4.91 15.41
N ASP A 321 9.78 -5.98 16.20
CA ASP A 321 8.84 -7.11 16.12
C ASP A 321 7.38 -6.71 16.39
N ASN A 322 7.15 -5.56 17.04
CA ASN A 322 5.84 -5.00 17.32
C ASN A 322 5.42 -3.92 16.30
N GLN A 323 6.14 -3.77 15.18
CA GLN A 323 5.85 -2.81 14.11
C GLN A 323 4.34 -2.68 13.79
N PRO A 324 3.55 -3.76 13.63
CA PRO A 324 2.13 -3.66 13.26
C PRO A 324 1.22 -2.98 14.29
N PHE A 325 1.71 -2.77 15.52
CA PHE A 325 0.98 -2.13 16.62
C PHE A 325 1.50 -0.72 16.94
N ILE A 326 2.60 -0.31 16.30
CA ILE A 326 3.24 0.99 16.55
C ILE A 326 2.90 1.94 15.41
N PHE A 327 2.09 2.96 15.69
CA PHE A 327 1.83 4.03 14.75
C PHE A 327 3.04 4.98 14.64
N LEU A 328 3.86 4.79 13.59
CA LEU A 328 5.15 5.50 13.42
C LEU A 328 5.00 7.03 13.40
N GLY A 329 3.89 7.57 12.89
CA GLY A 329 3.67 9.02 12.78
C GLY A 329 3.78 9.80 14.09
N ASN A 330 3.65 9.14 15.24
CA ASN A 330 3.85 9.75 16.56
C ASN A 330 5.34 10.03 16.87
N ASN A 331 6.25 9.33 16.19
CA ASN A 331 7.69 9.37 16.43
C ASN A 331 8.47 10.11 15.32
N LEU A 332 7.76 10.69 14.35
CA LEU A 332 8.33 11.45 13.23
C LEU A 332 8.03 12.94 13.37
N GLU A 333 8.89 13.76 12.77
CA GLU A 333 8.86 15.22 12.87
C GLU A 333 8.67 15.90 11.51
N GLN A 334 8.16 17.14 11.54
CA GLN A 334 7.94 17.98 10.36
C GLN A 334 6.96 17.34 9.35
N GLY A 335 5.88 16.75 9.88
CA GLY A 335 4.87 16.10 9.06
C GLY A 335 4.10 17.09 8.17
N LEU A 336 3.56 16.58 7.08
CA LEU A 336 2.69 17.28 6.16
C LEU A 336 1.52 16.37 5.80
N ALA A 337 0.29 16.88 5.88
CA ALA A 337 -0.91 16.13 5.58
C ALA A 337 -1.69 16.78 4.44
N PHE A 338 -2.10 15.96 3.47
CA PHE A 338 -2.81 16.39 2.26
C PHE A 338 -4.10 15.61 2.09
N ASN A 339 -5.20 16.35 1.91
CA ASN A 339 -6.48 15.79 1.48
C ASN A 339 -6.63 16.00 -0.02
N LEU A 340 -6.66 14.90 -0.77
CA LEU A 340 -6.78 14.89 -2.23
C LEU A 340 -8.13 14.33 -2.63
N LYS A 341 -8.74 14.94 -3.63
CA LYS A 341 -10.06 14.57 -4.19
C LYS A 341 -9.96 14.38 -5.69
N ALA A 342 -11.00 13.79 -6.29
CA ALA A 342 -11.10 13.65 -7.74
C ALA A 342 -10.77 14.95 -8.50
N GLY A 343 -9.92 14.82 -9.50
CA GLY A 343 -9.36 15.91 -10.29
C GLY A 343 -8.01 16.43 -9.80
N ASP A 344 -7.59 16.15 -8.56
CA ASP A 344 -6.30 16.59 -8.04
C ASP A 344 -5.13 15.82 -8.68
N LEU A 345 -4.03 16.55 -8.94
CA LEU A 345 -2.71 15.99 -9.24
C LEU A 345 -1.75 16.33 -8.11
N PHE A 346 -1.02 15.35 -7.61
CA PHE A 346 -0.12 15.47 -6.48
C PHE A 346 1.26 14.95 -6.82
N LEU A 347 2.30 15.65 -6.35
CA LEU A 347 3.69 15.26 -6.50
C LEU A 347 4.32 15.07 -5.11
N ILE A 348 4.94 13.91 -4.89
CA ILE A 348 5.72 13.58 -3.70
C ILE A 348 7.20 13.53 -4.11
N PRO A 349 8.06 14.39 -3.56
CA PRO A 349 9.51 14.33 -3.79
C PRO A 349 10.15 13.07 -3.19
N CYS A 350 11.40 12.83 -3.60
CA CYS A 350 12.19 11.68 -3.18
C CYS A 350 12.24 11.50 -1.66
N GLY A 351 12.04 10.26 -1.21
CA GLY A 351 12.35 9.81 0.16
C GLY A 351 11.34 10.19 1.25
N PHE A 352 10.18 10.74 0.91
CA PHE A 352 9.16 11.01 1.94
C PHE A 352 8.59 9.69 2.51
N ILE A 353 8.70 9.53 3.84
CA ILE A 353 8.04 8.46 4.57
C ILE A 353 6.57 8.81 4.64
N HIS A 354 5.67 7.92 4.22
CA HIS A 354 4.26 8.27 4.19
C HIS A 354 3.31 7.10 4.42
N ALA A 355 2.15 7.42 4.99
CA ALA A 355 1.00 6.53 5.12
C ALA A 355 -0.20 7.13 4.37
N VAL A 356 -1.10 6.27 3.91
CA VAL A 356 -2.23 6.66 3.07
C VAL A 356 -3.53 6.06 3.58
N TYR A 357 -4.53 6.92 3.76
CA TYR A 357 -5.90 6.52 4.10
C TYR A 357 -6.87 6.86 2.96
N THR A 358 -7.80 5.95 2.69
CA THR A 358 -8.77 6.05 1.60
C THR A 358 -10.17 6.20 2.20
N PRO A 359 -10.74 7.41 2.32
CA PRO A 359 -12.05 7.61 2.91
C PRO A 359 -13.21 7.02 2.08
N GLU A 360 -13.07 6.91 0.76
CA GLU A 360 -14.09 6.40 -0.15
C GLU A 360 -13.50 5.63 -1.33
N ASP A 361 -14.29 4.77 -1.98
CA ASP A 361 -13.84 4.00 -3.15
C ASP A 361 -13.21 4.92 -4.20
N SER A 362 -11.96 4.63 -4.56
CA SER A 362 -11.10 5.52 -5.32
C SER A 362 -10.38 4.79 -6.46
N PHE A 363 -10.27 5.49 -7.59
CA PHE A 363 -9.51 5.07 -8.76
C PHE A 363 -8.47 6.13 -9.07
N ILE A 364 -7.22 5.71 -9.16
CA ILE A 364 -6.06 6.61 -9.21
C ILE A 364 -5.11 6.14 -10.31
N VAL A 365 -4.52 7.10 -11.01
CA VAL A 365 -3.34 6.85 -11.84
C VAL A 365 -2.13 7.45 -11.15
N GLY A 366 -1.07 6.67 -10.99
CA GLY A 366 0.18 7.14 -10.42
C GLY A 366 1.40 6.62 -11.16
N GLY A 367 2.58 6.94 -10.65
CA GLY A 367 3.84 6.49 -11.23
C GLY A 367 5.04 6.97 -10.44
N ASN A 368 6.07 6.14 -10.40
CA ASN A 368 7.33 6.41 -9.73
C ASN A 368 8.37 6.86 -10.76
N PHE A 369 9.29 7.72 -10.34
CA PHE A 369 10.43 8.12 -11.14
C PHE A 369 11.64 8.46 -10.27
N LEU A 370 12.82 8.26 -10.83
CA LEU A 370 14.09 8.73 -10.27
C LEU A 370 14.42 10.10 -10.86
N SER A 371 15.19 10.93 -10.17
CA SER A 371 15.59 12.24 -10.68
C SER A 371 17.09 12.50 -10.45
N LEU A 372 17.70 13.35 -11.27
CA LEU A 372 19.11 13.72 -11.11
C LEU A 372 19.35 14.53 -9.83
N ARG A 373 18.45 15.46 -9.49
CA ARG A 373 18.55 16.34 -8.32
C ARG A 373 18.46 15.58 -6.99
N ASP A 374 17.88 14.38 -7.00
CA ASP A 374 17.63 13.58 -5.79
C ASP A 374 18.58 12.38 -5.67
N LEU A 375 19.63 12.31 -6.51
CA LEU A 375 20.49 11.14 -6.66
C LEU A 375 21.13 10.68 -5.34
N SER A 376 21.61 11.61 -4.51
CA SER A 376 22.20 11.26 -3.21
C SER A 376 21.15 10.67 -2.26
N THR A 377 19.93 11.19 -2.28
CA THR A 377 18.82 10.69 -1.47
C THR A 377 18.39 9.31 -1.95
N HIS A 378 18.29 9.08 -3.26
CA HIS A 378 18.01 7.74 -3.81
C HIS A 378 19.03 6.70 -3.31
N LEU A 379 20.33 7.03 -3.36
CA LEU A 379 21.40 6.15 -2.87
C LEU A 379 21.32 5.92 -1.36
N GLN A 380 20.98 6.94 -0.58
CA GLN A 380 20.75 6.82 0.86
C GLN A 380 19.57 5.87 1.16
N ILE A 381 18.45 6.00 0.46
CA ILE A 381 17.29 5.13 0.67
C ILE A 381 17.58 3.70 0.24
N VAL A 382 18.30 3.47 -0.88
CA VAL A 382 18.71 2.11 -1.27
C VAL A 382 19.59 1.45 -0.21
N LYS A 383 20.44 2.21 0.48
CA LYS A 383 21.19 1.69 1.64
C LYS A 383 20.27 1.30 2.79
N ILE A 384 19.24 2.10 3.07
CA ILE A 384 18.22 1.78 4.08
C ILE A 384 17.48 0.48 3.70
N GLU A 385 17.04 0.32 2.45
CA GLU A 385 16.39 -0.91 1.98
C GLU A 385 17.26 -2.15 2.20
N GLN A 386 18.57 -2.03 1.99
CA GLN A 386 19.53 -3.11 2.24
C GLN A 386 19.67 -3.42 3.73
N GLU A 387 19.75 -2.38 4.58
CA GLU A 387 19.84 -2.51 6.04
C GLU A 387 18.58 -3.17 6.62
N THR A 388 17.40 -2.76 6.17
CA THR A 388 16.09 -3.31 6.60
C THR A 388 15.68 -4.55 5.80
N LYS A 389 16.59 -5.12 4.99
CA LYS A 389 16.43 -6.39 4.26
C LYS A 389 15.17 -6.46 3.39
N VAL A 390 14.82 -5.35 2.73
CA VAL A 390 13.70 -5.32 1.79
C VAL A 390 13.92 -6.35 0.69
N SER A 391 12.90 -7.18 0.44
CA SER A 391 12.96 -8.19 -0.62
C SER A 391 13.15 -7.52 -1.99
N LYS A 392 14.00 -8.11 -2.84
CA LYS A 392 14.31 -7.57 -4.18
C LYS A 392 13.07 -7.29 -5.03
N ARG A 393 11.98 -8.04 -4.84
CA ARG A 393 10.70 -7.81 -5.54
C ARG A 393 10.11 -6.42 -5.25
N PHE A 394 10.40 -5.85 -4.09
CA PHE A 394 9.92 -4.55 -3.64
C PHE A 394 10.97 -3.45 -3.75
N THR A 395 12.11 -3.72 -4.40
CA THR A 395 13.15 -2.71 -4.67
C THR A 395 13.10 -2.24 -6.12
N PHE A 396 13.69 -1.08 -6.41
CA PHE A 396 13.68 -0.53 -7.77
C PHE A 396 14.37 -1.50 -8.77
N PRO A 397 13.68 -1.93 -9.85
CA PRO A 397 14.25 -2.90 -10.77
C PRO A 397 15.41 -2.29 -11.56
N LYS A 398 16.55 -3.00 -11.60
CA LYS A 398 17.76 -2.59 -12.33
C LYS A 398 18.35 -1.25 -11.86
N PHE A 399 18.20 -0.91 -10.59
CA PHE A 399 18.75 0.34 -10.02
C PHE A 399 20.26 0.52 -10.31
N ASP A 400 21.08 -0.50 -10.06
CA ASP A 400 22.52 -0.49 -10.33
C ASP A 400 22.85 -0.16 -11.80
N ILE A 401 22.03 -0.65 -12.74
CA ILE A 401 22.18 -0.39 -14.17
C ILE A 401 21.84 1.07 -14.47
N VAL A 402 20.77 1.61 -13.90
CA VAL A 402 20.43 3.04 -14.04
C VAL A 402 21.55 3.93 -13.49
N MET A 403 22.14 3.58 -12.35
CA MET A 403 23.28 4.30 -11.78
C MET A 403 24.51 4.27 -12.70
N GLY A 404 24.86 3.09 -13.23
CA GLY A 404 25.95 2.94 -14.19
C GLY A 404 25.71 3.73 -15.49
N LEU A 405 24.51 3.65 -16.05
CA LEU A 405 24.10 4.43 -17.23
C LEU A 405 24.14 5.94 -16.96
N THR A 406 23.85 6.36 -15.72
CA THR A 406 23.97 7.77 -15.32
C THR A 406 25.42 8.25 -15.40
N CYS A 407 26.41 7.43 -15.01
CA CYS A 407 27.82 7.77 -15.22
C CYS A 407 28.18 7.91 -16.70
N GLU A 408 27.76 6.97 -17.55
CA GLU A 408 28.01 7.05 -19.00
C GLU A 408 27.31 8.25 -19.64
N TRP A 409 26.10 8.57 -19.17
CA TRP A 409 25.37 9.75 -19.58
C TRP A 409 26.15 11.00 -19.21
N ILE A 410 26.64 11.15 -17.97
CA ILE A 410 27.46 12.32 -17.58
C ILE A 410 28.71 12.42 -18.46
N LEU A 411 29.43 11.32 -18.66
CA LEU A 411 30.68 11.31 -19.41
C LEU A 411 30.52 11.60 -20.91
N ALA A 412 29.32 11.42 -21.48
CA ALA A 412 29.07 11.74 -22.88
C ALA A 412 29.06 13.26 -23.17
N ASP A 413 28.80 14.09 -22.17
CA ASP A 413 28.87 15.55 -22.26
C ASP A 413 29.19 16.15 -20.88
N PRO A 414 30.44 16.01 -20.42
CA PRO A 414 30.79 16.27 -19.04
C PRO A 414 30.64 17.74 -18.66
N GLY A 415 30.88 18.69 -19.56
CA GLY A 415 30.78 20.13 -19.25
C GLY A 415 29.38 20.54 -18.81
N ILE A 416 28.34 20.10 -19.55
CA ILE A 416 26.95 20.43 -19.23
C ILE A 416 26.42 19.50 -18.13
N ARG A 417 26.70 18.20 -18.22
CA ARG A 417 26.06 17.20 -17.36
C ARG A 417 26.65 17.12 -15.97
N ILE A 418 27.93 17.46 -15.77
CA ILE A 418 28.49 17.60 -14.42
C ILE A 418 27.79 18.75 -13.68
N LYS A 419 27.63 19.90 -14.34
CA LYS A 419 26.93 21.05 -13.76
C LYS A 419 25.45 20.75 -13.50
N ARG A 420 24.77 20.07 -14.42
CA ARG A 420 23.36 19.68 -14.26
C ARG A 420 23.13 18.69 -13.13
N THR A 421 24.03 17.71 -12.97
CA THR A 421 23.92 16.70 -11.90
C THR A 421 24.37 17.24 -10.54
N GLY A 422 25.38 18.11 -10.50
CA GLY A 422 25.96 18.63 -9.27
C GLY A 422 27.06 17.71 -8.69
N LEU A 423 28.17 18.31 -8.26
CA LEU A 423 29.37 17.58 -7.81
C LEU A 423 29.10 16.66 -6.62
N GLN A 424 28.28 17.10 -5.65
CA GLN A 424 27.92 16.29 -4.48
C GLN A 424 27.24 14.97 -4.90
N HIS A 425 26.28 15.03 -5.81
CA HIS A 425 25.56 13.86 -6.30
C HIS A 425 26.46 12.92 -7.08
N ILE A 426 27.39 13.46 -7.87
CA ILE A 426 28.39 12.68 -8.61
C ILE A 426 29.33 11.95 -7.66
N THR A 427 29.79 12.60 -6.59
CA THR A 427 30.61 11.95 -5.56
C THR A 427 29.87 10.79 -4.92
N CYS A 428 28.61 10.96 -4.50
CA CYS A 428 27.80 9.86 -3.95
C CYS A 428 27.64 8.70 -4.95
N LEU A 429 27.42 9.01 -6.23
CA LEU A 429 27.30 8.01 -7.29
C LEU A 429 28.60 7.21 -7.50
N LEU A 430 29.74 7.90 -7.49
CA LEU A 430 31.06 7.27 -7.58
C LEU A 430 31.30 6.34 -6.41
N ASP A 431 31.02 6.79 -5.17
CA ASP A 431 31.20 5.99 -3.96
C ASP A 431 30.34 4.72 -3.98
N TYR A 432 29.08 4.85 -4.40
CA TYR A 432 28.18 3.71 -4.55
C TYR A 432 28.68 2.70 -5.59
N LEU A 433 29.04 3.15 -6.79
CA LEU A 433 29.49 2.26 -7.88
C LEU A 433 30.88 1.67 -7.66
N LYS A 434 31.70 2.26 -6.77
CA LYS A 434 32.99 1.70 -6.34
C LYS A 434 32.84 0.43 -5.51
N ASP A 435 31.69 0.20 -4.87
CA ASP A 435 31.44 -1.07 -4.18
C ASP A 435 31.56 -2.25 -5.17
N SER A 436 32.37 -3.24 -4.78
CA SER A 436 32.62 -4.45 -5.54
C SER A 436 31.40 -5.35 -5.70
N LYS A 437 30.40 -5.23 -4.81
CA LYS A 437 29.12 -5.94 -4.87
C LYS A 437 28.25 -5.42 -6.01
N ILE A 438 28.34 -4.14 -6.35
CA ILE A 438 27.56 -3.52 -7.41
C ILE A 438 28.12 -3.94 -8.76
N LYS A 439 27.33 -4.70 -9.52
CA LYS A 439 27.75 -5.23 -10.82
C LYS A 439 27.14 -4.39 -11.93
N TYR A 440 28.01 -3.73 -12.69
CA TYR A 440 27.65 -2.99 -13.89
C TYR A 440 28.72 -3.20 -14.95
N LYS A 441 28.28 -3.49 -16.18
CA LYS A 441 29.14 -3.63 -17.35
C LYS A 441 28.89 -2.40 -18.24
N PRO A 442 29.86 -1.48 -18.36
CA PRO A 442 29.67 -0.31 -19.20
C PRO A 442 29.53 -0.66 -20.68
N MET A 443 28.76 0.14 -21.41
CA MET A 443 28.55 0.03 -22.84
C MET A 443 29.65 0.74 -23.64
N LYS A 444 30.07 1.92 -23.17
CA LYS A 444 31.06 2.77 -23.87
C LYS A 444 32.48 2.66 -23.32
N TYR A 445 32.69 1.90 -22.24
CA TYR A 445 33.98 1.79 -21.56
C TYR A 445 34.39 0.34 -21.39
N HIS A 446 35.70 0.07 -21.48
CA HIS A 446 36.24 -1.27 -21.35
C HIS A 446 35.94 -1.93 -20.00
N SER A 447 35.89 -1.14 -18.91
CA SER A 447 35.57 -1.66 -17.58
C SER A 447 34.91 -0.60 -16.71
N LYS A 448 34.16 -1.05 -15.68
CA LYS A 448 33.57 -0.20 -14.64
C LYS A 448 34.64 0.70 -14.00
N SER A 449 35.81 0.14 -13.68
CA SER A 449 36.91 0.88 -13.05
C SER A 449 37.43 2.04 -13.91
N ILE A 450 37.61 1.81 -15.22
CA ILE A 450 38.06 2.85 -16.15
C ILE A 450 37.01 3.96 -16.28
N MET A 451 35.73 3.60 -16.40
CA MET A 451 34.63 4.55 -16.44
C MET A 451 34.61 5.45 -15.20
N LEU A 452 34.68 4.85 -14.01
CA LEU A 452 34.67 5.59 -12.74
C LEU A 452 35.90 6.49 -12.59
N SER A 453 37.09 6.01 -12.98
CA SER A 453 38.33 6.79 -12.95
C SER A 453 38.26 8.04 -13.85
N ASN A 454 37.70 7.89 -15.05
CA ASN A 454 37.49 9.01 -15.97
C ASN A 454 36.55 10.06 -15.39
N LEU A 455 35.43 9.64 -14.81
CA LEU A 455 34.46 10.55 -14.20
C LEU A 455 35.06 11.26 -12.98
N GLU A 456 35.80 10.53 -12.14
CA GLU A 456 36.49 11.09 -10.97
C GLU A 456 37.53 12.15 -11.38
N LYS A 457 38.31 11.89 -12.44
CA LYS A 457 39.28 12.87 -12.97
C LYS A 457 38.60 14.17 -13.41
N LEU A 458 37.51 14.09 -14.15
CA LEU A 458 36.78 15.27 -14.64
C LEU A 458 36.11 16.05 -13.51
N THR A 459 35.58 15.35 -12.51
CA THR A 459 34.96 15.95 -11.32
C THR A 459 36.00 16.75 -10.51
N ARG A 460 37.22 16.24 -10.37
CA ARG A 460 38.33 16.95 -9.70
C ARG A 460 38.78 18.19 -10.45
N LEU A 461 38.88 18.13 -11.78
CA LEU A 461 39.24 19.29 -12.60
C LEU A 461 38.22 20.42 -12.46
N THR A 462 36.93 20.07 -12.52
CA THR A 462 35.83 21.04 -12.38
C THR A 462 35.81 21.70 -10.99
N SER A 463 36.08 20.92 -9.94
CA SER A 463 36.15 21.43 -8.55
C SER A 463 37.29 22.43 -8.36
N ASN A 464 38.43 22.18 -9.01
CA ASN A 464 39.59 23.08 -8.95
C ASN A 464 39.31 24.41 -9.70
N ASP A 465 38.66 24.37 -10.86
CA ASP A 465 38.31 25.58 -11.62
C ASP A 465 37.34 26.49 -10.83
N GLU A 466 36.33 25.93 -10.16
CA GLU A 466 35.44 26.69 -9.29
C GLU A 466 36.21 27.38 -8.15
N SER A 467 37.11 26.65 -7.47
CA SER A 467 37.93 27.19 -6.37
C SER A 467 38.89 28.31 -6.80
N THR A 468 39.32 28.30 -8.07
CA THR A 468 40.23 29.31 -8.64
C THR A 468 39.47 30.59 -9.04
N SER A 469 38.19 30.47 -9.43
CA SER A 469 37.32 31.62 -9.73
C SER A 469 36.96 32.44 -8.49
N TYR A 470 36.74 31.78 -7.34
CA TYR A 470 36.46 32.46 -6.06
C TYR A 470 37.67 33.20 -5.47
N ARG A 471 38.89 32.87 -5.88
CA ARG A 471 40.11 33.59 -5.46
C ARG A 471 40.46 34.81 -6.32
N ARG A 472 39.66 35.11 -7.35
CA ARG A 472 39.86 36.26 -8.26
C ARG A 472 38.81 37.37 -8.11
N CYS A 473 37.98 37.33 -7.07
CA CYS A 473 37.08 38.43 -6.71
C CYS A 473 37.61 39.21 -5.51
#